data_AF-A0A3M4UIE9-F1
#
_entry.id   AF-A0A3M4UIE9-F1
#
_cell.length_a   1.000
_cell.length_b   1.000
_cell.length_c   1.000
_cell.angle_alpha   90.00
_cell.angle_beta   90.00
_cell.angle_gamma   90.00
#
_symmetry.space_group_name_H-M   'P 1'
#
loop_
_entity.id
_entity.type
_entity.pdbx_description
1 polymer ?
#
loop_
_entity_poly.entity_id
_entity_poly.type
_entity_poly.pdbx_seq_one_letter_code
_entity_poly.pdbx_strand_id
1 'polypeptide(L)'
;MLEEVRQLPSMTQALYSRLLPEITLWSGFDRPDPAFASPLMRMALNLPTGNAVGVDPGEVLVIEIRARRAEGSMARLQVTVLLNSMEGRGKAYTVLRWEE
;
A
#
# COMPACT_ATOMS: atom_id res chain seq x y z
N MET A 1 -12.93 -3.66 2.16
CA MET A 1 -12.21 -2.55 1.48
C MET A 1 -11.66 -1.59 2.54
N LEU A 2 -10.56 -0.85 2.33
CA LEU A 2 -9.99 0.03 3.38
C LEU A 2 -10.97 1.09 3.89
N GLU A 3 -11.93 1.46 3.05
CA GLU A 3 -13.04 2.35 3.30
C GLU A 3 -13.97 1.85 4.41
N GLU A 4 -14.01 0.54 4.68
CA GLU A 4 -14.77 -0.05 5.78
C GLU A 4 -14.28 0.45 7.13
N VAL A 5 -13.01 0.87 7.24
CA VAL A 5 -12.46 1.51 8.44
C VAL A 5 -13.26 2.76 8.82
N ARG A 6 -13.89 3.44 7.83
CA ARG A 6 -14.76 4.62 8.08
C ARG A 6 -16.01 4.28 8.89
N GLN A 7 -16.41 3.02 8.94
CA GLN A 7 -17.59 2.57 9.68
C GLN A 7 -17.30 2.29 11.16
N LEU A 8 -16.03 2.37 11.59
CA LEU A 8 -15.67 2.18 12.99
C LEU A 8 -16.23 3.31 13.87
N PRO A 9 -16.70 3.00 15.10
CA PRO A 9 -17.12 4.02 16.04
C PRO A 9 -16.01 5.05 16.28
N SER A 10 -16.37 6.33 16.30
CA SER A 10 -15.43 7.46 16.45
C SER A 10 -14.46 7.71 15.28
N MET A 11 -14.60 7.00 14.15
CA MET A 11 -13.84 7.31 12.95
C MET A 11 -14.38 8.59 12.29
N THR A 12 -13.55 9.64 12.24
CA THR A 12 -13.86 10.87 11.52
C THR A 12 -13.20 10.86 10.14
N GLN A 13 -13.70 11.65 9.20
CA GLN A 13 -13.05 11.80 7.89
C GLN A 13 -11.61 12.29 8.02
N ALA A 14 -11.35 13.23 8.95
CA ALA A 14 -10.01 13.76 9.19
C ALA A 14 -9.06 12.67 9.72
N LEU A 15 -9.53 11.83 10.65
CA LEU A 15 -8.74 10.71 11.17
C LEU A 15 -8.50 9.67 10.09
N TYR A 16 -9.54 9.29 9.34
CA TYR A 16 -9.44 8.35 8.23
C TYR A 16 -8.40 8.81 7.19
N SER A 17 -8.45 10.07 6.75
CA SER A 17 -7.49 10.62 5.78
C SER A 17 -6.06 10.62 6.30
N ARG A 18 -5.84 10.79 7.62
CA ARG A 18 -4.50 10.69 8.23
C ARG A 18 -4.02 9.26 8.40
N LEU A 19 -4.94 8.33 8.61
CA LEU A 19 -4.65 6.92 8.81
C LEU A 19 -4.45 6.17 7.49
N LEU A 20 -5.05 6.65 6.40
CA LEU A 20 -5.04 5.99 5.10
C LEU A 20 -3.63 5.57 4.61
N PRO A 21 -2.57 6.38 4.76
CA PRO A 21 -1.21 5.97 4.35
C PRO A 21 -0.60 4.84 5.19
N GLU A 22 -1.19 4.55 6.36
CA GLU A 22 -0.66 3.64 7.37
C GLU A 22 -1.41 2.31 7.44
N ILE A 23 -2.52 2.18 6.70
CA ILE A 23 -3.34 0.97 6.66
C ILE A 23 -3.20 0.30 5.30
N THR A 24 -3.14 -1.03 5.31
CA THR A 24 -3.10 -1.87 4.12
C THR A 24 -4.09 -3.02 4.27
N LEU A 25 -4.40 -3.69 3.16
CA LEU A 25 -5.14 -4.93 3.22
C LEU A 25 -4.30 -5.98 3.95
N TRP A 26 -4.93 -6.78 4.82
CA TRP A 26 -4.21 -7.77 5.61
C TRP A 26 -3.47 -8.77 4.71
N SER A 27 -2.15 -8.83 4.88
CA SER A 27 -1.23 -9.65 4.11
C SER A 27 -1.08 -11.09 4.64
N GLY A 28 -1.81 -11.46 5.69
CA GLY A 28 -1.66 -12.74 6.39
C GLY A 28 -0.60 -12.73 7.51
N PHE A 29 0.18 -11.65 7.64
CA PHE A 29 1.19 -11.48 8.68
C PHE A 29 0.66 -10.66 9.87
N ASP A 30 1.17 -10.96 11.06
CA ASP A 30 0.75 -10.29 12.31
C ASP A 30 1.33 -8.87 12.45
N ARG A 31 2.41 -8.55 11.72
CA ARG A 31 3.10 -7.27 11.77
C ARG A 31 3.66 -6.90 10.40
N PRO A 32 3.75 -5.60 10.05
CA PRO A 32 4.44 -5.17 8.85
C PRO A 32 5.95 -5.38 9.00
N ASP A 33 6.63 -5.55 7.87
CA ASP A 33 8.09 -5.61 7.83
C ASP A 33 8.68 -4.24 8.27
N PRO A 34 9.55 -4.21 9.30
CA PRO A 34 10.18 -2.98 9.77
C PRO A 34 10.99 -2.20 8.72
N ALA A 35 11.48 -2.87 7.67
CA ALA A 35 12.22 -2.25 6.57
C ALA A 35 11.33 -1.35 5.69
N PHE A 36 10.04 -1.68 5.58
CA PHE A 36 9.06 -0.96 4.76
C PHE A 36 8.06 -0.14 5.59
N ALA A 37 8.07 -0.30 6.91
CA ALA A 37 7.19 0.43 7.80
C ALA A 37 7.50 1.94 7.88
N SER A 38 6.45 2.76 7.85
CA SER A 38 6.56 4.20 8.08
C SER A 38 7.17 4.51 9.47
N PRO A 39 7.70 5.71 9.70
CA PRO A 39 8.15 6.11 11.04
C PRO A 39 7.04 6.04 12.10
N LEU A 40 5.80 6.38 11.72
CA LEU A 40 4.66 6.35 12.61
C LEU A 40 4.33 4.91 13.02
N MET A 41 4.28 3.98 12.06
CA MET A 41 4.01 2.57 12.33
C MET A 41 5.11 1.92 13.15
N ARG A 42 6.37 2.26 12.89
CA ARG A 42 7.51 1.79 13.71
C ARG A 42 7.38 2.21 15.16
N MET A 43 7.02 3.47 15.41
CA MET A 43 6.78 3.97 16.77
C MET A 43 5.56 3.31 17.41
N ALA A 44 4.44 3.22 16.69
CA ALA A 44 3.18 2.69 17.21
C ALA A 44 3.26 1.19 17.58
N LEU A 45 4.00 0.41 16.81
CA LEU A 45 4.14 -1.04 17.01
C LEU A 45 5.49 -1.45 17.64
N ASN A 46 6.30 -0.48 18.07
CA ASN A 46 7.64 -0.70 18.63
C ASN A 46 8.52 -1.62 17.74
N LEU A 47 8.54 -1.33 16.44
CA LEU A 47 9.34 -2.07 15.46
C LEU A 47 10.79 -1.58 15.46
N PRO A 48 11.77 -2.46 15.17
CA PRO A 48 13.15 -2.04 15.00
C PRO A 48 13.29 -1.07 13.82
N THR A 49 14.39 -0.31 13.80
CA THR A 49 14.76 0.46 12.61
C THR A 49 15.18 -0.50 11.50
N GLY A 50 14.53 -0.42 10.34
CA GLY A 50 14.89 -1.19 9.15
C GLY A 50 15.41 -0.32 8.00
N ASN A 51 16.06 -0.97 7.05
CA ASN A 51 16.48 -0.39 5.77
C ASN A 51 15.97 -1.33 4.65
N ALA A 52 15.26 -0.78 3.67
CA ALA A 52 14.69 -1.55 2.56
C ALA A 52 15.71 -1.99 1.50
N VAL A 53 16.93 -1.45 1.51
CA VAL A 53 17.94 -1.77 0.49
C VAL A 53 18.32 -3.25 0.56
N GLY A 54 18.06 -3.98 -0.52
CA GLY A 54 18.37 -5.41 -0.65
C GLY A 54 17.37 -6.34 0.05
N VAL A 55 16.31 -5.80 0.64
CA VAL A 55 15.22 -6.59 1.24
C VAL A 55 14.20 -6.92 0.16
N ASP A 56 13.72 -8.17 0.15
CA ASP A 56 12.62 -8.58 -0.71
C ASP A 56 11.32 -7.88 -0.27
N PRO A 57 10.69 -7.05 -1.12
CA PRO A 57 9.44 -6.36 -0.78
C PRO A 57 8.22 -7.29 -0.77
N GLY A 58 8.39 -8.56 -1.16
CA GLY A 58 7.30 -9.52 -1.28
C GLY A 58 6.49 -9.36 -2.57
N GLU A 59 5.38 -10.08 -2.63
CA GLU A 59 4.60 -10.25 -3.87
C GLU A 59 3.51 -9.19 -4.06
N VAL A 60 3.13 -8.44 -3.02
CA VAL A 60 2.09 -7.41 -3.10
C VAL A 60 2.72 -6.04 -3.21
N LEU A 61 2.57 -5.39 -4.36
CA LEU A 61 3.15 -4.07 -4.63
C LEU A 61 2.08 -3.02 -4.84
N VAL A 62 2.34 -1.80 -4.36
CA VAL A 62 1.54 -0.61 -4.64
C VAL A 62 2.29 0.25 -5.66
N ILE A 63 1.65 0.52 -6.79
CA ILE A 63 2.21 1.30 -7.90
C ILE A 63 1.43 2.61 -7.98
N GLU A 64 2.14 3.73 -7.87
CA GLU A 64 1.58 5.05 -8.12
C GLU A 64 1.94 5.53 -9.53
N ILE A 65 0.93 5.71 -10.36
CA ILE A 65 1.05 6.21 -11.72
C ILE A 65 0.64 7.69 -11.73
N ARG A 66 1.47 8.53 -12.33
CA ARG A 66 1.19 9.95 -12.54
C ARG A 66 1.31 10.26 -14.02
N ALA A 67 0.23 10.73 -14.63
CA ALA A 67 0.22 11.17 -16.03
C ALA A 67 0.01 12.68 -16.07
N ARG A 68 0.85 13.40 -16.82
CA ARG A 68 0.75 14.86 -16.99
C ARG A 68 0.64 15.21 -18.47
N ARG A 69 -0.32 16.04 -18.82
CA ARG A 69 -0.46 16.58 -20.18
C ARG A 69 0.35 17.87 -20.34
N ALA A 70 0.70 18.21 -21.58
CA ALA A 70 1.44 19.43 -21.91
C ALA A 70 0.72 20.70 -21.43
N GLU A 71 -0.61 20.69 -21.43
CA GLU A 71 -1.48 21.77 -20.92
C GLU A 71 -1.53 21.88 -19.38
N GLY A 72 -0.83 21.00 -18.66
CA GLY A 72 -0.67 21.08 -17.20
C GLY A 72 -1.64 20.24 -16.37
N SER A 73 -2.66 19.63 -16.97
CA SER A 73 -3.54 18.68 -16.28
C SER A 73 -2.77 17.43 -15.83
N MET A 74 -3.11 16.90 -14.65
CA MET A 74 -2.46 15.72 -14.06
C MET A 74 -3.52 14.73 -13.59
N ALA A 75 -3.32 13.45 -13.92
CA ALA A 75 -4.07 12.33 -13.38
C ALA A 75 -3.14 11.47 -12.51
N ARG A 76 -3.68 10.96 -11.40
CA ARG A 76 -3.01 10.01 -10.51
C ARG A 76 -3.83 8.73 -10.50
N LEU A 77 -3.16 7.59 -10.49
CA LEU A 77 -3.78 6.29 -10.30
C LEU A 77 -2.91 5.49 -9.34
N GLN A 78 -3.48 4.96 -8.28
CA GLN A 78 -2.81 4.03 -7.38
C GLN A 78 -3.35 2.63 -7.62
N VAL A 79 -2.46 1.67 -7.86
CA VAL A 79 -2.83 0.28 -8.17
C VAL A 79 -2.12 -0.66 -7.21
N THR A 80 -2.85 -1.57 -6.59
CA THR A 80 -2.28 -2.68 -5.81
C THR A 80 -2.26 -3.94 -6.67
N VAL A 81 -1.10 -4.55 -6.84
CA VAL A 81 -0.90 -5.75 -7.65
C VAL A 81 -0.30 -6.88 -6.82
N LEU A 82 -0.71 -8.12 -7.12
CA LEU A 82 -0.06 -9.34 -6.67
C LEU A 82 0.81 -9.87 -7.82
N LEU A 83 2.10 -10.05 -7.59
CA LEU A 83 3.01 -10.69 -8.53
C LEU A 83 2.68 -12.18 -8.58
N ASN A 84 2.58 -12.74 -9.79
CA ASN A 84 2.36 -14.16 -9.98
C ASN A 84 3.70 -14.85 -10.23
N SER A 85 3.91 -16.05 -9.68
CA SER A 85 5.05 -16.88 -10.04
C SER A 85 5.07 -17.12 -11.56
N MET A 86 6.20 -16.84 -12.21
CA MET A 86 6.35 -16.92 -13.67
C MET A 86 6.46 -18.36 -14.21
N GLU A 87 6.19 -19.39 -13.39
CA GLU A 87 6.40 -20.81 -13.73
C GLU A 87 5.56 -21.34 -14.92
N GLY A 88 4.66 -20.56 -15.51
CA GLY A 88 4.12 -20.91 -16.83
C GLY A 88 3.17 -19.89 -17.42
N ARG A 89 3.53 -19.31 -18.59
CA ARG A 89 2.73 -18.58 -19.61
C ARG A 89 1.52 -17.70 -19.17
N GLY A 90 1.41 -17.36 -17.88
CA GLY A 90 0.34 -16.58 -17.29
C GLY A 90 0.65 -15.09 -17.25
N LYS A 91 -0.30 -14.29 -16.77
CA LYS A 91 -0.06 -12.87 -16.49
C LYS A 91 1.01 -12.76 -15.40
N ALA A 92 1.99 -11.87 -15.58
CA ALA A 92 3.05 -11.62 -14.60
C ALA A 92 2.51 -11.08 -13.26
N TYR A 93 1.31 -10.49 -13.25
CA TYR A 93 0.67 -9.97 -12.06
C TYR A 93 -0.86 -10.00 -12.17
N THR A 94 -1.52 -9.84 -11.03
CA THR A 94 -2.96 -9.71 -10.86
C THR A 94 -3.27 -8.37 -10.19
N VAL A 95 -4.21 -7.59 -10.72
CA VAL A 95 -4.65 -6.33 -10.08
C VAL A 95 -5.65 -6.67 -8.97
N LEU A 96 -5.34 -6.27 -7.73
CA LEU A 96 -6.21 -6.45 -6.58
C LEU A 96 -7.14 -5.25 -6.36
N ARG A 97 -6.63 -4.02 -6.58
CA ARG A 97 -7.35 -2.76 -6.36
C ARG A 97 -6.77 -1.63 -7.20
N TRP A 98 -7.60 -0.64 -7.54
CA TRP A 98 -7.16 0.63 -8.10
C TRP A 98 -8.00 1.81 -7.58
N GLU A 99 -7.40 3.00 -7.52
CA GLU A 99 -8.00 4.27 -7.09
C GLU A 99 -7.45 5.45 -7.92
N GLU A 100 -8.30 6.39 -8.34
CA GLU A 100 -7.95 7.63 -9.05
C GLU A 100 -7.97 8.86 -8.14
#